data_AF-A0AAN8FAN0-F1
#
_entry.id   AF-A0AAN8FAN0-F1
#
_cell.length_a   1.000
_cell.length_b   1.000
_cell.length_c   1.000
_cell.angle_alpha   90.00
_cell.angle_beta   90.00
_cell.angle_gamma   90.00
#
_symmetry.space_group_name_H-M   'P 1'
#
loop_
_entity.id
_entity.type
_entity.pdbx_description
1 polymer ?
#
loop_
_entity_poly.entity_id
_entity_poly.type
_entity_poly.pdbx_seq_one_letter_code
_entity_poly.pdbx_strand_id
1 'polypeptide(L)'
;MEKSIRRFCQIDPLMFFAFPPKEAPVPPPTLDLHIYPPLAEFIEFGGASKHVLTNAGSSRMVFKVKCSNNSLFKVSPVYAFLDPGASMDLQILRQEGPTRNDKLIIMYKEAKRTEKDPKKSFENEGVTAKKVLPLITRVVEES
;
A
#
# COMPACT_ATOMS: atom_id res chain seq x y z
N MET A 1 -1.90 -62.88 -46.45
CA MET A 1 -2.69 -62.01 -45.54
C MET A 1 -1.75 -61.47 -44.49
N GLU A 2 -1.11 -60.35 -44.77
CA GLU A 2 -0.04 -59.78 -43.94
C GLU A 2 -0.65 -58.71 -43.03
N LYS A 3 -0.69 -58.98 -41.72
CA LYS A 3 -1.28 -58.07 -40.74
C LYS A 3 -0.28 -56.94 -40.47
N SER A 4 -0.56 -55.78 -41.04
CA SER A 4 0.16 -54.53 -40.78
C SER A 4 0.06 -54.17 -39.30
N ILE A 5 1.15 -54.37 -38.56
CA ILE A 5 1.30 -53.93 -37.17
C ILE A 5 1.53 -52.43 -37.20
N ARG A 6 0.47 -51.66 -36.96
CA ARG A 6 0.56 -50.21 -36.77
C ARG A 6 1.38 -49.96 -35.50
N ARG A 7 2.55 -49.33 -35.63
CA ARG A 7 3.39 -48.85 -34.53
C ARG A 7 2.61 -47.81 -33.69
N PHE A 8 1.86 -48.29 -32.70
CA PHE A 8 1.24 -47.48 -31.66
C PHE A 8 2.22 -47.32 -30.50
N CYS A 9 3.24 -46.48 -30.65
CA CYS A 9 3.97 -45.85 -29.52
C CYS A 9 5.07 -44.95 -30.08
N GLN A 10 4.74 -43.71 -30.40
CA GLN A 10 5.69 -42.59 -30.48
C GLN A 10 5.15 -41.41 -29.67
N ILE A 11 4.63 -41.68 -28.48
CA ILE A 11 4.38 -40.62 -27.51
C ILE A 11 5.64 -40.55 -26.66
N ASP A 12 6.48 -39.55 -26.95
CA ASP A 12 7.67 -39.26 -26.18
C ASP A 12 7.25 -38.94 -24.73
N PRO A 13 7.69 -39.72 -23.72
CA PRO A 13 7.33 -39.49 -22.32
C PRO A 13 7.82 -38.14 -21.79
N LEU A 14 8.71 -37.45 -22.50
CA LEU A 14 9.14 -36.08 -22.18
C LEU A 14 8.06 -35.02 -22.50
N MET A 15 7.03 -35.36 -23.28
CA MET A 15 5.92 -34.45 -23.58
C MET A 15 5.06 -34.12 -22.34
N PHE A 16 5.09 -34.98 -21.32
CA PHE A 16 4.41 -34.74 -20.03
C PHE A 16 5.24 -33.89 -19.06
N PHE A 17 6.53 -33.66 -19.35
CA PHE A 17 7.42 -32.77 -18.58
C PHE A 17 7.68 -31.46 -19.33
N ALA A 18 6.66 -30.95 -20.03
CA ALA A 18 6.62 -29.52 -20.32
C ALA A 18 6.46 -28.80 -18.97
N PHE A 19 7.57 -28.54 -18.29
CA PHE A 19 7.59 -27.60 -17.19
C PHE A 19 6.92 -26.33 -17.73
N PRO A 20 5.88 -25.80 -17.06
CA PRO A 20 5.37 -24.50 -17.44
C PRO A 20 6.60 -23.59 -17.54
N PRO A 21 6.72 -22.74 -18.59
CA PRO A 21 7.81 -21.80 -18.65
C PRO A 21 7.85 -21.13 -17.28
N LYS A 22 8.99 -21.23 -16.58
CA LYS A 22 9.19 -20.51 -15.32
C LYS A 22 8.94 -19.07 -15.67
N GLU A 23 7.74 -18.55 -15.39
CA GLU A 23 7.49 -17.13 -15.41
C GLU A 23 8.57 -16.56 -14.51
N ALA A 24 9.46 -15.76 -15.11
CA ALA A 24 10.50 -15.11 -14.34
C ALA A 24 9.79 -14.42 -13.18
N PRO A 25 10.27 -14.57 -11.92
CA PRO A 25 9.67 -13.89 -10.80
C PRO A 25 9.49 -12.43 -11.18
N VAL A 26 8.24 -11.96 -11.23
CA VAL A 26 7.94 -10.58 -11.60
C VAL A 26 8.83 -9.70 -10.73
N PRO A 27 9.65 -8.80 -11.32
CA PRO A 27 10.54 -7.97 -10.53
C PRO A 27 9.71 -7.26 -9.45
N PRO A 28 10.16 -7.27 -8.19
CA PRO A 28 9.39 -6.70 -7.10
C PRO A 28 9.02 -5.25 -7.43
N PRO A 29 7.79 -4.80 -7.12
CA PRO A 29 7.39 -3.44 -7.38
C PRO A 29 8.36 -2.48 -6.70
N THR A 30 8.85 -1.48 -7.45
CA THR A 30 9.82 -0.51 -6.92
C THR A 30 9.24 0.29 -5.76
N LEU A 31 7.93 0.57 -5.82
CA LEU A 31 7.16 1.26 -4.79
C LEU A 31 5.95 0.44 -4.38
N ASP A 32 5.91 0.01 -3.12
CA ASP A 32 4.73 -0.63 -2.54
C ASP A 32 4.55 -0.20 -1.08
N LEU A 33 3.39 0.38 -0.77
CA LEU A 33 3.06 0.92 0.54
C LEU A 33 1.85 0.19 1.12
N HIS A 34 2.10 -0.53 2.21
CA HIS A 34 1.07 -1.16 3.03
C HIS A 34 0.67 -0.26 4.20
N ILE A 35 -0.61 -0.31 4.55
CA ILE A 35 -1.19 0.44 5.67
C ILE A 35 -1.97 -0.55 6.52
N TYR A 36 -1.69 -0.60 7.82
CA TYR A 36 -2.41 -1.45 8.76
C TYR A 36 -2.69 -0.73 10.08
N PRO A 37 -3.93 -0.70 10.59
CA PRO A 37 -5.15 -1.19 9.96
C PRO A 37 -5.51 -0.45 8.66
N PRO A 38 -6.26 -1.06 7.72
CA PRO A 38 -6.61 -0.45 6.43
C PRO A 38 -7.81 0.51 6.52
N LEU A 39 -8.36 0.74 7.71
CA LEU A 39 -9.50 1.60 8.01
C LEU A 39 -9.30 2.22 9.39
N ALA A 40 -9.67 3.50 9.56
CA ALA A 40 -9.75 4.15 10.86
C ALA A 40 -11.21 4.38 11.26
N GLU A 41 -11.55 4.05 12.50
CA GLU A 41 -12.90 4.24 13.04
C GLU A 41 -12.88 5.17 14.25
N PHE A 42 -13.84 6.08 14.31
CA PHE A 42 -13.98 7.07 15.37
C PHE A 42 -15.45 7.21 15.81
N ILE A 43 -15.66 7.85 16.96
CA ILE A 43 -16.97 8.22 17.50
C ILE A 43 -17.11 9.73 17.55
N GLU A 44 -18.34 10.27 17.58
CA GLU A 44 -18.65 11.71 17.59
C GLU A 44 -17.82 12.55 18.58
N PHE A 45 -17.54 12.00 19.76
CA PHE A 45 -16.74 12.62 20.81
C PHE A 45 -15.23 12.71 20.49
N GLY A 46 -14.81 12.22 19.32
CA GLY A 46 -13.43 12.20 18.87
C GLY A 46 -12.76 10.84 19.05
N GLY A 47 -11.43 10.85 19.10
CA GLY A 47 -10.63 9.64 19.33
C GLY A 47 -9.28 9.68 18.65
N ALA A 48 -8.45 8.67 18.90
CA ALA A 48 -7.16 8.51 18.26
C ALA A 48 -7.05 7.13 17.62
N SER A 49 -6.49 7.08 16.41
CA SER A 49 -6.17 5.85 15.70
C SER A 49 -4.69 5.85 15.33
N LYS A 50 -4.07 4.68 15.41
CA LYS A 50 -2.68 4.45 15.04
C LYS A 50 -2.62 3.47 13.88
N HIS A 51 -1.92 3.85 12.82
CA HIS A 51 -1.69 3.02 11.65
C HIS A 51 -0.20 2.81 11.45
N VAL A 52 0.19 1.67 10.92
CA VAL A 52 1.55 1.33 10.54
C VAL A 52 1.63 1.41 9.02
N LEU A 53 2.55 2.25 8.55
CA LEU A 53 2.92 2.39 7.14
C LEU A 53 4.17 1.55 6.90
N THR A 54 4.10 0.55 6.02
CA THR A 54 5.23 -0.34 5.73
C THR A 54 5.60 -0.24 4.25
N ASN A 55 6.88 0.02 3.98
CA ASN A 55 7.42 -0.03 2.62
C ASN A 55 7.80 -1.47 2.29
N ALA A 56 6.97 -2.14 1.49
CA ALA A 56 7.25 -3.48 0.97
C ALA A 56 8.00 -3.46 -0.38
N GLY A 57 8.19 -2.26 -0.96
CA GLY A 57 8.96 -2.06 -2.18
C GLY A 57 10.47 -2.13 -1.96
N SER A 58 11.21 -2.16 -3.06
CA SER A 58 12.68 -2.22 -3.04
C SER A 58 13.37 -0.85 -2.98
N SER A 59 12.65 0.25 -3.25
CA SER A 59 13.21 1.60 -3.27
C SER A 59 12.82 2.41 -2.04
N ARG A 60 13.71 3.32 -1.62
CA ARG A 60 13.41 4.31 -0.58
C ARG A 60 12.30 5.23 -1.09
N MET A 61 11.28 5.47 -0.28
CA MET A 61 10.17 6.34 -0.65
C MET A 61 10.06 7.55 0.27
N VAL A 62 9.48 8.61 -0.26
CA VAL A 62 8.99 9.75 0.50
C VAL A 62 7.48 9.80 0.38
N PHE A 63 6.79 10.00 1.50
CA PHE A 63 5.34 10.13 1.50
C PHE A 63 4.88 11.48 2.04
N LYS A 64 3.71 11.90 1.56
CA LYS A 64 2.93 13.05 2.00
C LYS A 64 1.53 12.60 2.34
N VAL A 65 1.06 12.97 3.51
CA VAL A 65 -0.31 12.71 3.94
C VAL A 65 -1.19 13.93 3.68
N LYS A 66 -2.36 13.70 3.09
CA LYS A 66 -3.42 14.70 2.90
C LYS A 66 -4.68 14.19 3.56
N CYS A 67 -5.35 15.01 4.35
CA CYS A 67 -6.67 14.71 4.89
C CYS A 67 -7.75 15.48 4.14
N SER A 68 -8.97 14.93 4.04
CA SER A 68 -10.14 15.64 3.50
C SER A 68 -10.60 16.79 4.40
N ASN A 69 -10.40 16.68 5.70
CA ASN A 69 -10.85 17.67 6.68
C ASN A 69 -9.79 17.93 7.75
N ASN A 70 -8.99 18.99 7.53
CA ASN A 70 -7.91 19.37 8.45
C ASN A 70 -8.40 20.11 9.71
N SER A 71 -9.69 20.47 9.78
CA SER A 71 -10.28 21.11 10.94
C SER A 71 -10.57 20.10 12.04
N LEU A 72 -11.13 18.94 11.68
CA LEU A 72 -11.47 17.88 12.64
C LEU A 72 -10.35 16.87 12.87
N PHE A 73 -9.49 16.62 11.88
CA PHE A 73 -8.44 15.62 11.97
C PHE A 73 -7.05 16.24 12.06
N LYS A 74 -6.26 15.78 13.03
CA LYS A 74 -4.83 16.03 13.14
C LYS A 74 -4.08 14.75 12.81
N VAL A 75 -3.02 14.87 12.02
CA VAL A 75 -2.25 13.74 11.52
C VAL A 75 -0.77 13.98 11.73
N SER A 76 -0.05 12.98 12.22
CA SER A 76 1.40 13.03 12.40
C SER A 76 2.04 11.67 12.09
N PRO A 77 3.11 11.60 11.28
CA PRO A 77 3.75 12.68 10.52
C PRO A 77 3.03 13.02 9.21
N VAL A 78 3.19 14.26 8.72
CA VAL A 78 2.64 14.70 7.40
C VAL A 78 3.58 14.38 6.25
N TYR A 79 4.88 14.51 6.47
CA TYR A 79 5.93 14.18 5.50
C TYR A 79 6.99 13.33 6.19
N ALA A 80 7.40 12.24 5.56
CA ALA A 80 8.53 11.47 6.03
C ALA A 80 9.11 10.57 4.93
N PHE A 81 10.32 10.07 5.18
CA PHE A 81 10.92 9.01 4.38
C PHE A 81 10.63 7.64 4.97
N LEU A 82 10.56 6.64 4.11
CA LEU A 82 10.41 5.25 4.50
C LEU A 82 11.39 4.42 3.67
N ASP A 83 12.41 3.88 4.33
CA ASP A 83 13.40 3.01 3.70
C ASP A 83 12.77 1.64 3.33
N PRO A 84 13.34 0.91 2.36
CA PRO A 84 12.85 -0.43 1.99
C PRO A 84 12.77 -1.37 3.19
N GLY A 85 11.63 -2.03 3.39
CA GLY A 85 11.38 -2.91 4.53
C GLY A 85 11.14 -2.20 5.86
N ALA A 86 11.27 -0.87 5.92
CA ALA A 86 11.00 -0.10 7.12
C ALA A 86 9.49 0.11 7.32
N SER A 87 9.10 0.24 8.59
CA SER A 87 7.75 0.60 9.00
C SER A 87 7.76 1.86 9.84
N MET A 88 6.69 2.65 9.75
CA MET A 88 6.52 3.87 10.51
C MET A 88 5.08 4.05 10.97
N ASP A 89 4.93 4.55 12.19
CA ASP A 89 3.65 4.84 12.80
C ASP A 89 3.07 6.17 12.30
N LEU A 90 1.81 6.13 11.89
CA LEU A 90 0.96 7.26 11.53
C LEU A 90 -0.13 7.41 12.60
N GLN A 91 -0.10 8.53 13.32
CA GLN A 91 -1.11 8.88 14.31
C GLN A 91 -2.15 9.79 13.69
N ILE A 92 -3.42 9.45 13.91
CA ILE A 92 -4.59 10.21 13.47
C ILE A 92 -5.43 10.52 14.70
N LEU A 93 -5.60 11.79 15.00
CA LEU A 93 -6.45 12.28 16.08
C LEU A 93 -7.67 12.96 15.47
N ARG A 94 -8.87 12.57 15.92
CA ARG A 94 -10.14 13.21 15.58
C ARG A 94 -10.61 14.03 16.77
N GLN A 95 -10.94 15.30 16.52
CA GLN A 95 -11.62 16.17 17.46
C GLN A 95 -13.13 15.92 17.44
N GLU A 96 -13.81 16.30 18.52
CA GLU A 96 -15.27 16.27 18.58
C GLU A 96 -15.89 17.03 17.41
N GLY A 97 -16.95 16.46 16.82
CA GLY A 97 -17.58 17.07 15.67
C GLY A 97 -18.55 16.16 14.92
N PRO A 98 -19.19 16.69 13.88
CA PRO A 98 -20.27 16.00 13.17
C PRO A 98 -19.79 14.68 12.55
N THR A 99 -20.68 13.69 12.51
CA THR A 99 -20.41 12.43 11.82
C THR A 99 -20.33 12.65 10.33
N ARG A 100 -19.15 12.43 9.76
CA ARG A 100 -18.92 12.46 8.33
C ARG A 100 -17.97 11.34 7.93
N ASN A 101 -18.16 10.85 6.71
CA ASN A 101 -17.22 9.96 6.05
C ASN A 101 -16.11 10.82 5.44
N ASP A 102 -14.92 10.70 6.00
CA ASP A 102 -13.73 11.41 5.57
C ASP A 102 -12.71 10.41 5.00
N LYS A 103 -11.67 10.93 4.37
CA LYS A 103 -10.61 10.11 3.79
C LYS A 103 -9.25 10.74 3.99
N LEU A 104 -8.27 9.88 4.24
CA LEU A 104 -6.87 10.24 4.33
C LEU A 104 -6.15 9.65 3.12
N ILE A 105 -5.48 10.49 2.36
CA ILE A 105 -4.77 10.13 1.13
C ILE A 105 -3.28 10.20 1.43
N ILE A 106 -2.60 9.06 1.37
CA ILE A 106 -1.15 9.01 1.45
C ILE A 106 -0.62 8.95 0.03
N MET A 107 0.05 10.02 -0.39
CA MET A 107 0.75 10.11 -1.66
C MET A 107 2.20 9.76 -1.41
N TYR A 108 2.80 8.91 -2.23
CA TYR A 108 4.18 8.48 -2.06
C TYR A 108 4.88 8.36 -3.40
N LYS A 109 6.19 8.52 -3.37
CA LYS A 109 7.06 8.46 -4.55
C LYS A 109 8.44 7.99 -4.17
N GLU A 110 9.22 7.61 -5.17
CA GLU A 110 10.62 7.25 -4.99
C GLU A 110 11.46 8.45 -4.56
N ALA A 111 12.38 8.21 -3.62
CA ALA A 111 13.25 9.24 -3.05
C ALA A 111 14.71 8.81 -3.13
N LYS A 112 15.60 9.77 -3.38
CA LYS A 112 17.04 9.51 -3.37
C LYS A 112 17.55 9.37 -1.94
N ARG A 113 18.56 8.51 -1.75
CA ARG A 113 19.16 8.29 -0.43
C ARG A 113 19.92 9.52 0.11
N THR A 114 20.38 10.40 -0.76
CA THR A 114 21.12 11.63 -0.41
C THR A 114 20.22 12.70 0.22
N GLU A 115 18.91 12.62 0.02
CA GLU A 115 17.97 13.64 0.47
C GLU A 115 17.64 13.50 1.97
N LYS A 116 17.64 14.64 2.67
CA LYS A 116 17.35 14.74 4.11
C LYS A 116 16.02 15.44 4.44
N ASP A 117 15.52 16.28 3.54
CA ASP A 117 14.30 17.07 3.73
C ASP A 117 13.10 16.41 3.01
N PRO A 118 12.18 15.72 3.71
CA PRO A 118 11.10 14.98 3.04
C PRO A 118 10.13 15.89 2.28
N LYS A 119 9.92 17.12 2.76
CA LYS A 119 9.04 18.08 2.11
C LYS A 119 9.60 18.53 0.74
N LYS A 120 10.87 18.92 0.68
CA LYS A 120 11.55 19.33 -0.56
C LYS A 120 11.67 18.16 -1.53
N SER A 121 12.03 16.98 -1.01
CA SER A 121 12.04 15.75 -1.77
C SER A 121 10.70 15.47 -2.43
N PHE A 122 9.58 15.69 -1.72
CA PHE A 122 8.24 15.47 -2.25
C PHE A 122 7.84 16.49 -3.34
N GLU A 123 8.42 17.69 -3.36
CA GLU A 123 8.13 18.73 -4.37
C GLU A 123 8.80 18.47 -5.72
N ASN A 124 9.87 17.65 -5.77
CA ASN A 124 10.51 17.26 -7.03
C ASN A 124 9.53 16.54 -8.00
N GLU A 125 9.71 16.72 -9.31
CA GLU A 125 8.93 15.98 -10.30
C GLU A 125 9.24 14.47 -10.23
N GLY A 126 8.19 13.64 -10.35
CA GLY A 126 8.33 12.19 -10.30
C GLY A 126 6.99 11.45 -10.32
N VAL A 127 7.04 10.15 -10.62
CA VAL A 127 5.86 9.28 -10.59
C VAL A 127 5.36 9.17 -9.16
N THR A 128 4.13 9.62 -8.94
CA THR A 128 3.51 9.63 -7.62
C THR A 128 2.38 8.62 -7.57
N ALA A 129 2.48 7.67 -6.63
CA ALA A 129 1.42 6.73 -6.31
C ALA A 129 0.60 7.25 -5.11
N LYS A 130 -0.60 6.71 -4.93
CA LYS A 130 -1.50 7.10 -3.83
C LYS A 130 -2.20 5.90 -3.22
N LYS A 131 -2.38 5.93 -1.90
CA LYS A 131 -3.22 4.99 -1.15
C LYS A 131 -4.24 5.79 -0.36
N VAL A 132 -5.47 5.27 -0.27
CA VAL A 132 -6.57 5.92 0.45
C VAL A 132 -6.88 5.10 1.70
N LEU A 133 -6.88 5.76 2.84
CA LEU A 133 -7.31 5.26 4.13
C LEU A 133 -8.66 5.89 4.46
N PRO A 134 -9.76 5.12 4.47
CA PRO A 134 -11.07 5.63 4.88
C PRO A 134 -11.07 6.00 6.37
N LEU A 135 -11.73 7.12 6.70
CA LEU A 135 -11.98 7.56 8.06
C LEU A 135 -13.49 7.51 8.30
N ILE A 136 -13.94 6.53 9.09
CA ILE A 136 -15.35 6.32 9.38
C ILE A 136 -15.66 6.86 10.77
N THR A 137 -16.75 7.60 10.88
CA THR A 137 -17.31 8.01 12.16
C THR A 137 -18.61 7.26 12.41
N ARG A 138 -18.78 6.70 13.59
CA ARG A 138 -20.03 6.09 14.06
C ARG A 138 -20.72 7.01 15.07
N VAL A 139 -22.04 7.10 14.98
CA VAL A 139 -22.90 7.70 16.01
C VAL A 139 -22.98 6.71 17.17
N VAL A 140 -22.84 7.18 18.40
CA VAL A 140 -23.06 6.35 19.59
C VAL A 140 -24.51 6.60 20.03
N GLU A 141 -25.41 5.69 19.71
CA GLU A 141 -26.77 5.72 20.26
C GLU A 141 -26.72 5.18 21.69
N GLU A 142 -26.93 6.05 22.69
CA GLU A 142 -27.15 5.61 24.08
C GLU A 142 -28.44 4.79 24.15
N SER A 143 -28.33 3.57 24.71
CA SER A 143 -29.44 2.63 24.90
C SER A 143 -30.10 2.79 26.26
#